data_AF-A0A243QVA4-F1
#
_entry.id   AF-A0A243QVA4-F1
#
_cell.length_a   1.000
_cell.length_b   1.000
_cell.length_c   1.000
_cell.angle_alpha   90.00
_cell.angle_beta   90.00
_cell.angle_gamma   90.00
#
_symmetry.space_group_name_H-M   'P 1'
#
loop_
_entity.id
_entity.type
_entity.pdbx_description
1 polymer ?
#
loop_
_entity_poly.entity_id
_entity_poly.type
_entity_poly.pdbx_seq_one_letter_code
_entity_poly.pdbx_strand_id
1 'polypeptide(L)'
;MSIFSRKDTETVTTDAVRPDLAALTGDYTIDPAHSTLGFVARHAMVTNVKGSFQDFTGTLHLDGTDPSLSTASLDVVMDSIETGNADRDGHLKSADFFKADEFPTMTFRSTKAESLGGDDYRITGDLTILGTTRPLTIDLEFNGAAKDPFGNERVGFEGKAEILRSEWGLTWNAALETGGVLVSDKIKLNFDISAIRNA
;
A
#
# COMPACT_ATOMS: atom_id res chain seq x y z
N MET A 1 -44.88 18.10 36.90
CA MET A 1 -45.27 16.83 36.27
C MET A 1 -44.43 16.67 35.01
N SER A 2 -43.42 15.81 35.08
CA SER A 2 -42.39 15.61 34.05
C SER A 2 -42.95 14.85 32.85
N ILE A 3 -42.52 15.21 31.64
CA ILE A 3 -42.62 14.33 30.47
C ILE A 3 -41.30 14.43 29.70
N PHE A 4 -40.54 13.35 29.76
CA PHE A 4 -39.16 13.24 29.32
C PHE A 4 -39.04 13.15 27.80
N SER A 5 -38.03 13.83 27.25
CA SER A 5 -37.47 13.56 25.91
C SER A 5 -37.00 12.11 25.81
N ARG A 6 -37.40 11.42 24.74
CA ARG A 6 -36.69 10.22 24.29
C ARG A 6 -35.59 10.67 23.33
N LYS A 7 -34.35 10.46 23.77
CA LYS A 7 -33.16 10.52 22.95
C LYS A 7 -33.06 9.15 22.28
N ASP A 8 -33.25 9.09 20.96
CA ASP A 8 -32.97 7.87 20.20
C ASP A 8 -31.49 7.53 20.42
N THR A 9 -31.27 6.37 21.01
CA THR A 9 -29.94 5.82 21.22
C THR A 9 -29.62 5.03 19.97
N GLU A 10 -28.74 5.56 19.12
CA GLU A 10 -28.10 4.77 18.07
C GLU A 10 -27.38 3.61 18.76
N THR A 11 -27.90 2.41 18.54
CA THR A 11 -27.22 1.17 18.83
C THR A 11 -25.98 1.09 17.95
N VAL A 12 -24.81 1.30 18.54
CA VAL A 12 -23.54 0.82 18.00
C VAL A 12 -23.67 -0.71 17.96
N THR A 13 -24.04 -1.25 16.80
CA THR A 13 -23.95 -2.68 16.56
C THR A 13 -22.47 -3.04 16.59
N THR A 14 -22.08 -3.79 17.61
CA THR A 14 -20.86 -4.59 17.57
C THR A 14 -20.92 -5.42 16.30
N ASP A 15 -20.02 -5.20 15.36
CA ASP A 15 -19.92 -5.99 14.13
C ASP A 15 -19.84 -7.46 14.53
N ALA A 16 -20.92 -8.20 14.28
CA ALA A 16 -20.90 -9.64 14.43
C ALA A 16 -19.89 -10.18 13.42
N VAL A 17 -19.00 -11.07 13.87
CA VAL A 17 -18.00 -11.73 13.02
C VAL A 17 -18.69 -12.27 11.77
N ARG A 18 -18.30 -11.76 10.60
CA ARG A 18 -18.88 -12.22 9.32
C ARG A 18 -18.32 -13.63 9.00
N PRO A 19 -19.17 -14.67 8.87
CA PRO A 19 -18.68 -16.05 8.69
C PRO A 19 -17.84 -16.27 7.43
N ASP A 20 -18.12 -15.51 6.37
CA ASP A 20 -17.35 -15.48 5.13
C ASP A 20 -15.94 -14.94 5.36
N LEU A 21 -15.77 -13.87 6.13
CA LEU A 21 -14.44 -13.37 6.50
C LEU A 21 -13.71 -14.36 7.41
N ALA A 22 -14.38 -14.92 8.41
CA ALA A 22 -13.76 -15.87 9.33
C ALA A 22 -13.10 -17.06 8.61
N ALA A 23 -13.72 -17.53 7.51
CA ALA A 23 -13.20 -18.59 6.66
C ALA A 23 -11.91 -18.21 5.91
N LEU A 24 -11.63 -16.91 5.74
CA LEU A 24 -10.41 -16.38 5.12
C LEU A 24 -9.25 -16.22 6.10
N THR A 25 -9.42 -16.59 7.38
CA THR A 25 -8.33 -16.54 8.35
C THR A 25 -7.20 -17.46 7.92
N GLY A 26 -5.97 -16.96 7.80
CA GLY A 26 -4.81 -17.76 7.42
C GLY A 26 -3.65 -16.94 6.85
N ASP A 27 -2.61 -17.66 6.44
CA ASP A 27 -1.43 -17.06 5.82
C ASP A 27 -1.53 -17.08 4.30
N TYR A 28 -1.13 -15.98 3.68
CA TYR A 28 -1.18 -15.76 2.25
C TYR A 28 0.16 -15.25 1.75
N THR A 29 0.47 -15.61 0.50
CA THR A 29 1.61 -15.07 -0.25
C THR A 29 1.08 -14.16 -1.35
N ILE A 30 1.59 -12.92 -1.43
CA ILE A 30 1.26 -11.99 -2.50
C ILE A 30 1.77 -12.58 -3.82
N ASP A 31 0.91 -12.59 -4.84
CA ASP A 31 1.20 -13.02 -6.20
C ASP A 31 1.64 -11.81 -7.04
N PRO A 32 2.94 -11.64 -7.35
CA PRO A 32 3.43 -10.48 -8.07
C PRO A 32 2.85 -10.36 -9.49
N ALA A 33 2.51 -11.49 -10.13
CA ALA A 33 1.97 -11.48 -11.49
C ALA A 33 0.56 -10.89 -11.59
N HIS A 34 -0.16 -10.82 -10.46
CA HIS A 34 -1.51 -10.27 -10.36
C HIS A 34 -1.59 -9.12 -9.35
N SER A 35 -0.45 -8.50 -9.05
CA SER A 35 -0.35 -7.39 -8.13
C SER A 35 0.38 -6.20 -8.75
N THR A 36 0.01 -4.99 -8.36
CA THR A 36 0.66 -3.73 -8.77
C THR A 36 1.07 -2.96 -7.53
N LEU A 37 2.35 -2.60 -7.45
CA LEU A 37 2.88 -1.59 -6.53
C LEU A 37 3.18 -0.32 -7.34
N GLY A 38 2.17 0.54 -7.48
CA GLY A 38 2.23 1.71 -8.34
C GLY A 38 2.46 3.01 -7.59
N PHE A 39 3.01 3.98 -8.32
CA PHE A 39 3.14 5.35 -7.85
C PHE A 39 2.87 6.36 -8.96
N VAL A 40 2.50 7.57 -8.55
CA VAL A 40 2.30 8.72 -9.43
C VAL A 40 2.99 9.94 -8.86
N ALA A 41 3.89 10.52 -9.65
CA ALA A 41 4.55 11.78 -9.38
C ALA A 41 4.06 12.84 -10.37
N ARG A 42 3.93 14.09 -9.91
CA ARG A 42 3.61 15.21 -10.81
C ARG A 42 4.90 15.82 -11.36
N HIS A 43 4.96 15.94 -12.68
CA HIS A 43 6.08 16.45 -13.44
C HIS A 43 5.81 17.86 -13.98
N ALA A 44 6.79 18.74 -13.80
CA ALA A 44 6.74 20.17 -14.09
C ALA A 44 5.47 20.86 -13.56
N MET A 45 4.88 20.33 -12.48
CA MET A 45 3.60 20.74 -11.90
C MET A 45 2.36 20.58 -12.81
N VAL A 46 2.49 20.02 -14.02
CA VAL A 46 1.43 20.02 -15.05
C VAL A 46 1.01 18.64 -15.53
N THR A 47 1.89 17.64 -15.53
CA THR A 47 1.59 16.29 -16.03
C THR A 47 1.90 15.22 -14.98
N ASN A 48 1.35 14.03 -15.14
CA ASN A 48 1.63 12.90 -14.25
C ASN A 48 2.59 11.93 -14.92
N VAL A 49 3.64 11.55 -14.18
CA VAL A 49 4.46 10.38 -14.47
C VAL A 49 3.98 9.26 -13.58
N LYS A 50 3.64 8.12 -14.20
CA LYS A 50 3.26 6.90 -13.50
C LYS A 50 4.43 5.94 -13.55
N GLY A 51 4.60 5.17 -12.49
CA GLY A 51 5.54 4.07 -12.46
C GLY A 51 5.10 2.99 -11.50
N SER A 52 5.86 1.91 -11.48
CA SER A 52 5.64 0.78 -10.58
C SER A 52 6.94 0.02 -10.34
N PHE A 53 6.91 -0.86 -9.34
CA PHE A 53 7.97 -1.84 -9.09
C PHE A 53 7.54 -3.22 -9.57
N GLN A 54 8.40 -3.88 -10.36
CA GLN A 54 8.07 -5.13 -11.03
C GLN A 54 8.50 -6.38 -10.25
N ASP A 55 9.44 -6.24 -9.32
CA ASP A 55 9.99 -7.36 -8.54
C ASP A 55 9.83 -7.08 -7.05
N PHE A 56 8.98 -7.88 -6.42
CA PHE A 56 8.68 -7.81 -5.01
C PHE A 56 8.18 -9.15 -4.50
N THR A 57 8.31 -9.36 -3.20
CA THR A 57 7.70 -10.47 -2.47
C THR A 57 6.92 -9.91 -1.29
N GLY A 58 5.88 -10.62 -0.87
CA GLY A 58 5.15 -10.21 0.31
C GLY A 58 4.26 -11.30 0.86
N THR A 59 3.95 -11.17 2.14
CA THR A 59 3.10 -12.12 2.87
C THR A 59 2.05 -11.36 3.66
N LEU A 60 0.89 -11.98 3.82
CA LEU A 60 -0.19 -11.50 4.66
C LEU A 60 -0.55 -12.58 5.66
N HIS A 61 -0.81 -12.18 6.90
CA HIS A 61 -1.63 -12.95 7.81
C HIS A 61 -2.97 -12.25 7.91
N LEU A 62 -4.05 -12.94 7.52
CA LEU A 62 -5.40 -12.41 7.66
C LEU A 62 -6.09 -13.10 8.83
N ASP A 63 -6.72 -12.31 9.69
CA ASP A 63 -7.64 -12.79 10.71
C ASP A 63 -9.02 -12.20 10.43
N GLY A 64 -9.91 -13.05 9.92
CA GLY A 64 -11.26 -12.64 9.56
C GLY A 64 -12.23 -12.58 10.74
N THR A 65 -11.79 -13.01 11.93
CA THR A 65 -12.56 -12.90 13.18
C THR A 65 -12.22 -11.63 13.95
N ASP A 66 -10.96 -11.22 13.90
CA ASP A 66 -10.43 -9.98 14.46
C ASP A 66 -9.39 -9.38 13.50
N PRO A 67 -9.80 -8.47 12.59
CA PRO A 67 -8.91 -7.83 11.64
C PRO A 67 -7.69 -7.13 12.27
N SER A 68 -7.75 -6.77 13.56
CA SER A 68 -6.62 -6.12 14.25
C SER A 68 -5.42 -7.05 14.47
N LEU A 69 -5.62 -8.38 14.35
CA LEU A 69 -4.57 -9.39 14.41
C LEU A 69 -3.93 -9.66 13.03
N SER A 70 -4.44 -9.05 11.97
CA SER A 70 -3.88 -9.19 10.62
C SER A 70 -2.55 -8.47 10.48
N THR A 71 -1.65 -9.02 9.66
CA THR A 71 -0.33 -8.43 9.38
C THR A 71 0.02 -8.50 7.90
N ALA A 72 0.90 -7.62 7.45
CA ALA A 72 1.43 -7.60 6.10
C ALA A 72 2.93 -7.29 6.10
N SER A 73 3.67 -7.96 5.22
CA SER A 73 5.06 -7.66 4.93
C SER A 73 5.31 -7.62 3.43
N LEU A 74 6.19 -6.72 3.01
CA LEU A 74 6.54 -6.52 1.60
C LEU A 74 8.01 -6.15 1.47
N ASP A 75 8.71 -6.82 0.56
CA ASP A 75 10.08 -6.52 0.17
C ASP A 75 10.13 -6.26 -1.33
N VAL A 76 10.63 -5.09 -1.72
CA VAL A 76 10.64 -4.60 -3.10
C VAL A 76 12.07 -4.42 -3.56
N VAL A 77 12.41 -4.98 -4.71
CA VAL A 77 13.72 -4.82 -5.35
C VAL A 77 13.76 -3.48 -6.07
N MET A 78 14.63 -2.57 -5.65
CA MET A 78 14.67 -1.19 -6.15
C MET A 78 15.07 -1.11 -7.63
N ASP A 79 15.84 -2.06 -8.13
CA ASP A 79 16.22 -2.14 -9.54
C ASP A 79 15.03 -2.50 -10.47
N SER A 80 13.90 -2.90 -9.91
CA SER A 80 12.69 -3.24 -10.67
C SER A 80 11.78 -2.04 -10.97
N ILE A 81 12.21 -0.82 -10.64
CA ILE A 81 11.45 0.39 -10.94
C ILE A 81 11.32 0.60 -12.46
N GLU A 82 10.10 0.86 -12.90
CA GLU A 82 9.75 1.06 -14.30
C GLU A 82 8.77 2.24 -14.42
N THR A 83 9.03 3.14 -15.36
CA THR A 83 8.16 4.29 -15.65
C THR A 83 7.82 4.41 -17.13
N GLY A 84 8.16 3.41 -17.95
CA GLY A 84 8.02 3.43 -19.40
C GLY A 84 9.11 4.24 -20.10
N ASN A 85 10.22 4.55 -19.44
CA ASN A 85 11.31 5.35 -20.01
C ASN A 85 12.66 4.96 -19.39
N ALA A 86 13.45 4.20 -20.15
CA ALA A 86 14.72 3.63 -19.70
C ALA A 86 15.72 4.67 -19.14
N ASP A 87 15.81 5.87 -19.73
CA ASP A 87 16.73 6.91 -19.24
C ASP A 87 16.31 7.41 -17.85
N ARG A 88 15.01 7.63 -17.65
CA ARG A 88 14.45 8.02 -16.35
C ARG A 88 14.59 6.90 -15.34
N ASP A 89 14.34 5.66 -15.74
CA ASP A 89 14.45 4.51 -14.84
C ASP A 89 15.91 4.31 -14.39
N GLY A 90 16.87 4.47 -15.31
CA GLY A 90 18.29 4.52 -14.98
C GLY A 90 18.65 5.66 -14.01
N HIS A 91 18.07 6.85 -14.22
CA HIS A 91 18.29 7.98 -13.29
C HIS A 91 17.68 7.74 -11.91
N LEU A 92 16.48 7.14 -11.83
CA LEU A 92 15.83 6.83 -10.54
C LEU A 92 16.67 5.83 -9.71
N LYS A 93 17.38 4.91 -10.37
CA LYS A 93 18.26 3.94 -9.71
C LYS A 93 19.59 4.55 -9.23
N SER A 94 19.99 5.68 -9.81
CA SER A 94 21.31 6.27 -9.59
C SER A 94 21.50 6.83 -8.17
N ALA A 95 22.73 7.26 -7.88
CA ALA A 95 23.08 7.84 -6.60
C ALA A 95 22.41 9.19 -6.29
N ASP A 96 21.87 9.84 -7.33
CA ASP A 96 21.13 11.10 -7.18
C ASP A 96 19.69 10.89 -6.69
N PHE A 97 19.19 9.65 -6.74
CA PHE A 97 17.82 9.32 -6.35
C PHE A 97 17.78 8.13 -5.37
N PHE A 98 17.42 6.91 -5.81
CA PHE A 98 17.25 5.78 -4.88
C PHE A 98 18.54 5.13 -4.40
N LYS A 99 19.71 5.41 -5.03
CA LYS A 99 20.97 4.73 -4.71
C LYS A 99 20.80 3.20 -4.68
N ALA A 100 20.18 2.63 -5.72
CA ALA A 100 19.73 1.24 -5.72
C ALA A 100 20.89 0.24 -5.50
N ASP A 101 22.12 0.58 -5.90
CA ASP A 101 23.30 -0.25 -5.63
C ASP A 101 23.66 -0.34 -4.14
N GLU A 102 23.40 0.72 -3.35
CA GLU A 102 23.66 0.76 -1.90
C GLU A 102 22.43 0.33 -1.08
N PHE A 103 21.24 0.64 -1.58
CA PHE A 103 19.95 0.35 -0.95
C PHE A 103 19.07 -0.47 -1.91
N PRO A 104 19.39 -1.75 -2.13
CA PRO A 104 18.72 -2.57 -3.15
C PRO A 104 17.28 -2.93 -2.81
N THR A 105 16.85 -2.70 -1.57
CA THR A 105 15.54 -3.12 -1.06
C THR A 105 14.80 -2.00 -0.36
N MET A 106 13.54 -1.81 -0.72
CA MET A 106 12.53 -1.08 0.05
C MET A 106 11.63 -2.07 0.78
N THR A 107 11.34 -1.82 2.06
CA THR A 107 10.58 -2.77 2.89
C THR A 107 9.39 -2.09 3.55
N PHE A 108 8.25 -2.79 3.62
CA PHE A 108 7.12 -2.42 4.47
C PHE A 108 6.85 -3.52 5.49
N ARG A 109 6.61 -3.15 6.76
CA ARG A 109 6.24 -4.07 7.84
C ARG A 109 5.09 -3.48 8.64
N SER A 110 3.92 -4.12 8.60
CA SER A 110 2.74 -3.64 9.32
C SER A 110 2.96 -3.64 10.83
N THR A 111 2.44 -2.63 11.52
CA THR A 111 2.40 -2.51 12.97
C THR A 111 0.98 -2.48 13.51
N LYS A 112 -0.02 -2.19 12.66
CA LYS A 112 -1.43 -2.14 13.03
C LYS A 112 -2.33 -2.39 11.83
N ALA A 113 -3.39 -3.16 12.03
CA ALA A 113 -4.50 -3.30 11.11
C ALA A 113 -5.80 -2.87 11.79
N GLU A 114 -6.72 -2.27 11.05
CA GLU A 114 -7.98 -1.74 11.54
C GLU A 114 -9.10 -2.01 10.53
N SER A 115 -10.26 -2.44 11.01
CA SER A 115 -11.48 -2.37 10.21
C SER A 115 -12.07 -0.97 10.31
N LEU A 116 -12.41 -0.38 9.17
CA LEU A 116 -13.11 0.91 9.09
C LEU A 116 -14.62 0.73 8.89
N GLY A 117 -15.09 -0.52 8.85
CA GLY A 117 -16.47 -0.92 8.58
C GLY A 117 -16.69 -1.38 7.14
N GLY A 118 -17.63 -2.32 6.94
CA GLY A 118 -17.87 -2.89 5.62
C GLY A 118 -16.64 -3.62 5.08
N ASP A 119 -16.26 -3.27 3.85
CA ASP A 119 -15.08 -3.83 3.16
C ASP A 119 -13.87 -2.89 3.22
N ASP A 120 -13.96 -1.80 3.99
CA ASP A 120 -12.88 -0.83 4.17
C ASP A 120 -12.00 -1.19 5.39
N TYR A 121 -10.69 -1.14 5.17
CA TYR A 121 -9.66 -1.42 6.16
C TYR A 121 -8.55 -0.38 6.10
N ARG A 122 -7.77 -0.31 7.16
CA ARG A 122 -6.57 0.50 7.23
C ARG A 122 -5.43 -0.31 7.79
N ILE A 123 -4.27 -0.22 7.14
CA ILE A 123 -3.02 -0.81 7.62
C ILE A 123 -1.98 0.29 7.82
N THR A 124 -1.36 0.30 9.00
CA THR A 124 -0.22 1.15 9.30
C THR A 124 1.01 0.27 9.48
N GLY A 125 2.15 0.73 8.99
CA GLY A 125 3.41 0.00 9.11
C GLY A 125 4.63 0.87 8.87
N ASP A 126 5.79 0.30 9.15
CA ASP A 126 7.09 0.92 8.94
C ASP A 126 7.54 0.72 7.49
N LEU A 127 7.65 1.83 6.75
CA LEU A 127 8.20 1.89 5.41
C LEU A 127 9.66 2.35 5.47
N THR A 128 10.56 1.52 4.98
CA THR A 128 11.98 1.84 4.84
C THR A 128 12.35 2.07 3.38
N ILE A 129 12.81 3.28 3.08
CA ILE A 129 13.35 3.69 1.78
C ILE A 129 14.67 4.38 2.04
N LEU A 130 15.72 4.06 1.28
CA LEU A 130 17.03 4.70 1.38
C LEU A 130 17.59 4.66 2.83
N GLY A 131 17.41 3.53 3.52
CA GLY A 131 17.81 3.35 4.93
C GLY A 131 17.05 4.20 5.96
N THR A 132 16.07 5.01 5.53
CA THR A 132 15.22 5.81 6.41
C THR A 132 13.90 5.10 6.63
N THR A 133 13.54 4.86 7.89
CA THR A 133 12.27 4.21 8.26
C THR A 133 11.27 5.24 8.80
N ARG A 134 10.04 5.22 8.27
CA ARG A 134 8.93 6.06 8.74
C ARG A 134 7.59 5.33 8.64
N PRO A 135 6.60 5.71 9.45
CA PRO A 135 5.26 5.14 9.36
C PRO A 135 4.59 5.52 8.03
N LEU A 136 3.96 4.54 7.39
CA LEU A 136 3.04 4.70 6.28
C LEU A 136 1.68 4.10 6.69
N THR A 137 0.61 4.84 6.43
CA THR A 137 -0.76 4.35 6.55
C THR A 137 -1.38 4.21 5.18
N ILE A 138 -1.97 3.05 4.92
CA ILE A 138 -2.60 2.69 3.65
C ILE A 138 -4.07 2.38 3.93
N ASP A 139 -4.96 3.05 3.22
CA ASP A 139 -6.37 2.70 3.19
C ASP A 139 -6.57 1.62 2.13
N LEU A 140 -7.28 0.55 2.51
CA LEU A 140 -7.48 -0.66 1.73
C LEU A 140 -8.98 -0.95 1.59
N GLU A 141 -9.40 -1.37 0.41
CA GLU A 141 -10.71 -1.94 0.13
C GLU A 141 -10.55 -3.43 -0.15
N PHE A 142 -11.29 -4.28 0.55
CA PHE A 142 -11.34 -5.71 0.29
C PHE A 142 -12.29 -6.01 -0.88
N ASN A 143 -11.74 -6.45 -1.99
CA ASN A 143 -12.48 -6.68 -3.24
C ASN A 143 -13.06 -8.10 -3.34
N GLY A 144 -12.85 -8.93 -2.32
CA GLY A 144 -13.41 -10.27 -2.23
C GLY A 144 -12.39 -11.40 -2.32
N ALA A 145 -12.92 -12.63 -2.26
CA ALA A 145 -12.16 -13.86 -2.33
C ALA A 145 -12.73 -14.81 -3.39
N ALA A 146 -11.87 -15.61 -4.02
CA ALA A 146 -12.26 -16.58 -5.03
C ALA A 146 -11.33 -17.79 -5.06
N LYS A 147 -11.87 -18.94 -5.47
CA LYS A 147 -11.06 -20.09 -5.87
C LYS A 147 -10.77 -20.02 -7.36
N ASP A 148 -9.51 -20.00 -7.74
CA ASP A 148 -9.11 -19.91 -9.15
C ASP A 148 -9.25 -21.26 -9.89
N PRO A 149 -9.18 -21.28 -11.24
CA PRO A 149 -9.29 -22.52 -12.02
C PRO A 149 -8.20 -23.57 -11.74
N PHE A 150 -7.10 -23.18 -11.07
CA PHE A 150 -6.01 -24.06 -10.67
C PHE A 150 -6.18 -24.60 -9.24
N GLY A 151 -7.24 -24.15 -8.56
CA GLY A 151 -7.60 -24.60 -7.22
C GLY A 151 -7.02 -23.75 -6.09
N ASN A 152 -6.34 -22.64 -6.39
CA ASN A 152 -5.79 -21.74 -5.37
C ASN A 152 -6.90 -20.88 -4.77
N GLU A 153 -6.86 -20.66 -3.46
CA GLU A 153 -7.73 -19.68 -2.79
C GLU A 153 -7.05 -18.31 -2.83
N ARG A 154 -7.76 -17.32 -3.36
CA ARG A 154 -7.26 -15.96 -3.57
C ARG A 154 -8.08 -14.93 -2.82
N VAL A 155 -7.41 -13.88 -2.39
CA VAL A 155 -7.99 -12.65 -1.85
C VAL A 155 -7.48 -11.45 -2.65
N GLY A 156 -8.33 -10.43 -2.78
CA GLY A 156 -8.02 -9.19 -3.51
C GLY A 156 -8.19 -7.95 -2.64
N PHE A 157 -7.24 -7.02 -2.73
CA PHE A 157 -7.32 -5.71 -2.09
C PHE A 157 -6.94 -4.60 -3.08
N GLU A 158 -7.64 -3.46 -3.03
CA GLU A 158 -7.18 -2.21 -3.63
C GLU A 158 -6.69 -1.29 -2.52
N GLY A 159 -5.62 -0.52 -2.74
CA GLY A 159 -5.05 0.36 -1.73
C GLY A 159 -4.58 1.70 -2.27
N LYS A 160 -4.65 2.74 -1.43
CA LYS A 160 -4.14 4.08 -1.75
C LYS A 160 -3.44 4.71 -0.55
N ALA A 161 -2.38 5.46 -0.83
CA ALA A 161 -1.71 6.31 0.16
C ALA A 161 -1.04 7.51 -0.51
N GLU A 162 -0.65 8.50 0.27
CA GLU A 162 0.20 9.60 -0.19
C GLU A 162 1.39 9.76 0.76
N ILE A 163 2.56 10.02 0.19
CA ILE A 163 3.79 10.31 0.95
C ILE A 163 4.45 11.59 0.43
N LEU A 164 5.34 12.16 1.24
CA LEU A 164 6.30 13.17 0.81
C LEU A 164 7.66 12.48 0.65
N ARG A 165 8.20 12.41 -0.57
CA ARG A 165 9.47 11.69 -0.82
C ARG A 165 10.64 12.29 -0.05
N SER A 166 10.60 13.60 0.24
CA SER A 166 11.59 14.31 1.05
C SER A 166 11.73 13.75 2.47
N GLU A 167 10.67 13.16 3.04
CA GLU A 167 10.71 12.57 4.37
C GLU A 167 11.66 11.36 4.42
N TRP A 168 11.85 10.65 3.31
CA TRP A 168 12.79 9.54 3.16
C TRP A 168 14.14 9.97 2.55
N GLY A 169 14.43 11.27 2.48
CA GLY A 169 15.70 11.80 1.99
C GLY A 169 15.82 11.88 0.46
N LEU A 170 14.75 11.57 -0.28
CA LEU A 170 14.72 11.73 -1.74
C LEU A 170 14.46 13.20 -2.09
N THR A 171 15.50 14.03 -2.09
CA THR A 171 15.38 15.48 -2.24
C THR A 171 15.76 16.03 -3.61
N TRP A 172 16.25 15.20 -4.53
CA TRP A 172 16.64 15.65 -5.87
C TRP A 172 15.52 16.43 -6.57
N ASN A 173 15.86 17.55 -7.19
CA ASN A 173 14.92 18.32 -7.99
C ASN A 173 15.63 19.29 -8.93
N ALA A 174 14.87 19.83 -9.88
CA ALA A 174 15.28 20.96 -10.71
C ALA A 174 14.28 22.10 -10.58
N ALA A 175 14.77 23.32 -10.43
CA ALA A 175 13.93 24.52 -10.41
C ALA A 175 13.44 24.84 -11.83
N LEU A 176 12.20 25.33 -11.94
CA LEU A 176 11.60 25.76 -13.21
C LEU A 176 11.68 27.29 -13.34
N GLU A 177 11.92 27.78 -14.56
CA GLU A 177 11.89 29.22 -14.86
C GLU A 177 10.53 29.87 -14.56
N THR A 178 9.46 29.10 -14.72
CA THR A 178 8.07 29.51 -14.42
C THR A 178 7.75 29.49 -12.92
N GLY A 179 8.72 29.19 -12.06
CA GLY A 179 8.52 28.94 -10.64
C GLY A 179 8.08 27.51 -10.34
N GLY A 180 8.41 27.04 -9.13
CA GLY A 180 8.17 25.67 -8.69
C GLY A 180 9.30 24.71 -9.06
N VAL A 181 8.98 23.42 -9.06
CA VAL A 181 9.95 22.34 -9.18
C VAL A 181 9.54 21.31 -10.22
N LEU A 182 10.53 20.60 -10.78
CA LEU A 182 10.34 19.63 -11.85
C LEU A 182 9.60 18.38 -11.38
N VAL A 183 9.85 17.90 -10.17
CA VAL A 183 9.20 16.68 -9.62
C VAL A 183 8.54 17.02 -8.29
N SER A 184 7.26 16.72 -8.15
CA SER A 184 6.53 16.95 -6.90
C SER A 184 7.16 16.21 -5.72
N ASP A 185 7.06 16.81 -4.54
CA ASP A 185 7.44 16.13 -3.31
C ASP A 185 6.38 15.09 -2.89
N LYS A 186 5.11 15.45 -3.08
CA LYS A 186 3.99 14.52 -2.93
C LYS A 186 4.05 13.43 -4.00
N ILE A 187 4.00 12.18 -3.55
CA ILE A 187 3.85 10.98 -4.36
C ILE A 187 2.56 10.29 -3.96
N LYS A 188 1.73 9.94 -4.95
CA LYS A 188 0.57 9.09 -4.73
C LYS A 188 0.98 7.64 -4.91
N LEU A 189 0.56 6.78 -4.01
CA LEU A 189 0.77 5.34 -4.07
C LEU A 189 -0.56 4.67 -4.39
N ASN A 190 -0.53 3.68 -5.27
CA ASN A 190 -1.69 2.88 -5.64
C ASN A 190 -1.31 1.40 -5.62
N PHE A 191 -2.17 0.59 -5.05
CA PHE A 191 -1.94 -0.83 -4.84
C PHE A 191 -3.12 -1.61 -5.39
N ASP A 192 -2.83 -2.66 -6.14
CA ASP A 192 -3.78 -3.70 -6.50
C ASP A 192 -3.12 -4.99 -6.08
N ILE A 193 -3.66 -5.70 -5.09
CA ILE A 193 -2.99 -6.84 -4.47
C ILE A 193 -3.85 -8.08 -4.68
N SER A 194 -3.24 -9.12 -5.25
CA SER A 194 -3.77 -10.49 -5.21
C SER A 194 -2.84 -11.33 -4.34
N ALA A 195 -3.41 -12.06 -3.37
CA ALA A 195 -2.65 -13.00 -2.55
C ALA A 195 -3.29 -14.38 -2.57
N ILE A 196 -2.44 -15.42 -2.58
CA ILE A 196 -2.82 -16.83 -2.62
C ILE A 196 -2.63 -17.42 -1.23
N ARG A 197 -3.63 -18.15 -0.74
CA ARG A 197 -3.56 -18.84 0.54
C ARG A 197 -2.47 -19.91 0.53
N ASN A 198 -1.68 -19.95 1.59
CA ASN A 198 -0.68 -21.00 1.78
C ASN A 198 -1.39 -22.33 2.09
N ALA A 199 -0.82 -23.43 1.60
CA ALA A 199 -1.34 -24.79 1.77
C ALA A 199 -1.18 -25.32 3.20
#